data_AF-A0A2A2V4S3-F1
#
_entry.id   AF-A0A2A2V4S3-F1
#
_cell.length_a   1.000
_cell.length_b   1.000
_cell.length_c   1.000
_cell.angle_alpha   90.00
_cell.angle_beta   90.00
_cell.angle_gamma   90.00
#
_symmetry.space_group_name_H-M   'P 1'
#
loop_
_entity.id
_entity.type
_entity.pdbx_description
1 polymer ?
#
loop_
_entity_poly.entity_id
_entity_poly.type
_entity_poly.pdbx_seq_one_letter_code
_entity_poly.pdbx_strand_id
1 'polypeptide(L)'
;MPFVFDQTEIEWPDDESDPPPPRADQFVYLPAPEYGGQHEPVRFSLDVPPEPPAPESVPFPRPSLWNRLRGRKPSAAQRAPAVAALHDARAAHAAFVRQRLLAAAVPALGELGVRQIYCRYDGGNDEGFAWLDSATLRDGTRIDREVLVEQLVAHKLLDRLIARGVTRRYDAMSEHKQVASFMHDWLCTEFAVMLLGSGYGTGEHVLYGAFTVDFDAGTVVDDPGADPVTRNREIAR
;
A
#
# COMPACT_ATOMS: atom_id res chain seq x y z
N MET A 1 9.99 0.86 -8.37
CA MET A 1 10.85 -0.25 -8.74
C MET A 1 11.82 -0.49 -7.63
N PRO A 2 11.70 -1.67 -7.00
CA PRO A 2 12.50 -1.95 -5.83
C PRO A 2 13.93 -2.29 -6.21
N PHE A 3 14.81 -2.08 -5.25
CA PHE A 3 15.97 -2.93 -5.07
C PHE A 3 15.50 -4.27 -4.51
N VAL A 4 15.86 -5.36 -5.18
CA VAL A 4 15.40 -6.73 -4.86
C VAL A 4 16.59 -7.63 -4.58
N PHE A 5 16.43 -8.47 -3.57
CA PHE A 5 17.30 -9.58 -3.25
C PHE A 5 16.50 -10.88 -3.32
N ASP A 6 16.92 -11.78 -4.20
CA ASP A 6 16.30 -13.08 -4.41
C ASP A 6 16.72 -14.06 -3.30
N GLN A 7 15.73 -14.64 -2.61
CA GLN A 7 15.96 -15.60 -1.54
C GLN A 7 15.81 -17.06 -1.95
N THR A 8 15.47 -17.34 -3.22
CA THR A 8 15.23 -18.70 -3.72
C THR A 8 16.45 -19.62 -3.61
N GLU A 9 17.65 -19.05 -3.68
CA GLU A 9 18.92 -19.79 -3.58
C GLU A 9 19.50 -19.83 -2.16
N ILE A 10 18.80 -19.28 -1.16
CA ILE A 10 19.30 -19.27 0.22
C ILE A 10 18.96 -20.60 0.89
N GLU A 11 19.99 -21.36 1.22
CA GLU A 11 19.87 -22.51 2.11
C GLU A 11 19.53 -22.03 3.52
N TRP A 12 18.38 -22.49 4.03
CA TRP A 12 18.00 -22.27 5.41
C TRP A 12 18.93 -23.06 6.33
N PRO A 13 19.47 -22.44 7.39
CA PRO A 13 20.27 -23.14 8.39
C PRO A 13 19.53 -24.37 8.95
N ASP A 14 20.28 -25.48 9.11
CA ASP A 14 19.76 -26.74 9.68
C ASP A 14 19.28 -26.58 11.14
N ASP A 15 19.66 -25.49 11.80
CA ASP A 15 19.31 -25.17 13.19
C ASP A 15 18.06 -24.28 13.33
N GLU A 16 17.28 -24.14 12.25
CA GLU A 16 16.07 -23.30 12.17
C GLU A 16 16.33 -21.81 12.46
N SER A 17 17.58 -21.36 12.44
CA SER A 17 17.89 -19.93 12.55
C SER A 17 17.58 -19.19 11.24
N ASP A 18 17.27 -17.91 11.35
CA ASP A 18 17.08 -17.07 10.17
C ASP A 18 18.41 -16.92 9.41
N PRO A 19 18.39 -16.97 8.06
CA PRO A 19 19.58 -16.68 7.28
C PRO A 19 20.09 -15.26 7.58
N PRO A 20 21.40 -15.01 7.45
CA PRO A 20 21.95 -13.68 7.69
C PRO A 20 21.28 -12.65 6.78
N PRO A 21 21.06 -11.41 7.26
CA PRO A 21 20.43 -10.37 6.46
C PRO A 21 21.29 -10.07 5.22
N PRO A 22 20.65 -9.81 4.06
CA PRO A 22 21.38 -9.46 2.85
C PRO A 22 22.13 -8.14 3.02
N ARG A 23 23.27 -8.02 2.33
CA ARG A 23 24.03 -6.77 2.24
C ARG A 23 23.48 -5.89 1.14
N ALA A 24 23.64 -4.57 1.29
CA ALA A 24 23.17 -3.61 0.30
C ALA A 24 23.74 -3.85 -1.12
N ASP A 25 24.97 -4.37 -1.24
CA ASP A 25 25.62 -4.65 -2.53
C ASP A 25 25.08 -5.90 -3.24
N GLN A 26 24.22 -6.68 -2.59
CA GLN A 26 23.56 -7.87 -3.15
C GLN A 26 22.21 -7.56 -3.79
N PHE A 27 21.67 -6.36 -3.56
CA PHE A 27 20.40 -5.98 -4.15
C PHE A 27 20.57 -5.47 -5.57
N VAL A 28 19.67 -5.88 -6.44
CA VAL A 28 19.60 -5.43 -7.84
C VAL A 28 18.37 -4.57 -8.02
N TYR A 29 18.54 -3.40 -8.65
CA TYR A 29 17.40 -2.59 -9.04
C TYR A 29 16.67 -3.25 -10.21
N LEU A 30 15.44 -3.71 -9.98
CA LEU A 30 14.63 -4.35 -11.02
C LEU A 30 13.61 -3.35 -11.57
N PRO A 31 13.75 -2.90 -12.83
CA PRO A 31 12.81 -1.96 -13.43
C PRO A 31 11.41 -2.60 -13.62
N ALA A 32 10.39 -1.74 -13.79
CA ALA A 32 8.96 -2.07 -13.82
C ALA A 32 8.55 -3.31 -14.60
N PRO A 33 9.10 -3.54 -15.81
CA PRO A 33 8.67 -4.64 -16.66
C PRO A 33 9.06 -6.00 -16.09
N GLU A 34 10.12 -6.03 -15.29
CA GLU A 34 10.75 -7.26 -14.79
C GLU A 34 10.15 -7.70 -13.45
N TYR A 35 9.57 -6.76 -12.69
CA TYR A 35 8.99 -7.02 -11.37
C TYR A 35 7.46 -6.75 -11.29
N GLY A 36 6.80 -6.53 -12.44
CA GLY A 36 5.34 -6.40 -12.54
C GLY A 36 4.77 -4.99 -12.28
N GLY A 37 5.62 -3.97 -12.21
CA GLY A 37 5.24 -2.56 -12.02
C GLY A 37 4.86 -1.83 -13.31
N GLN A 38 4.28 -0.63 -13.18
CA GLN A 38 3.97 0.25 -14.32
C GLN A 38 5.24 0.97 -14.83
N HIS A 39 5.38 1.08 -16.15
CA HIS A 39 6.49 1.79 -16.82
C HIS A 39 6.45 3.32 -16.63
N GLU A 40 5.25 3.87 -16.51
CA GLU A 40 5.01 5.31 -16.45
C GLU A 40 4.71 5.76 -15.02
N PRO A 41 4.92 7.05 -14.69
CA PRO A 41 4.42 7.64 -13.45
C PRO A 41 2.98 7.21 -13.18
N VAL A 42 2.74 6.56 -12.04
CA VAL A 42 1.41 6.09 -11.71
C VAL A 42 0.55 7.29 -11.38
N ARG A 43 -0.53 7.48 -12.13
CA ARG A 43 -1.45 8.60 -11.90
C ARG A 43 -2.50 8.22 -10.87
N PHE A 44 -2.81 9.14 -9.97
CA PHE A 44 -3.97 9.04 -9.10
C PHE A 44 -4.98 10.15 -9.42
N SER A 45 -6.24 9.88 -9.10
CA SER A 45 -7.32 10.87 -9.21
C SER A 45 -7.92 11.09 -7.82
N LEU A 46 -8.57 12.25 -7.64
CA LEU A 46 -9.36 12.58 -6.47
C LEU A 46 -10.87 12.39 -6.72
N ASP A 47 -11.25 12.02 -7.95
CA ASP A 47 -12.64 11.74 -8.32
C ASP A 47 -13.06 10.43 -7.69
N VAL A 48 -14.00 10.49 -6.74
CA VAL A 48 -14.53 9.31 -6.05
C VAL A 48 -15.64 8.68 -6.91
N PRO A 49 -15.48 7.44 -7.40
CA PRO A 49 -16.54 6.77 -8.12
C PRO A 49 -17.73 6.43 -7.20
N PRO A 50 -18.90 6.10 -7.75
CA PRO A 50 -20.00 5.58 -6.93
C PRO A 50 -19.58 4.30 -6.20
N GLU A 51 -20.13 4.10 -5.01
CA GLU A 51 -19.83 2.94 -4.17
C GLU A 51 -20.19 1.64 -4.90
N PRO A 52 -19.23 0.70 -5.07
CA PRO A 52 -19.52 -0.59 -5.68
C PRO A 52 -20.31 -1.47 -4.70
N PRO A 53 -21.07 -2.46 -5.19
CA PRO A 53 -21.75 -3.41 -4.33
C PRO A 53 -20.74 -4.14 -3.42
N ALA A 54 -21.17 -4.45 -2.19
CA ALA A 54 -20.32 -5.15 -1.23
C ALA A 54 -19.87 -6.51 -1.81
N PRO A 55 -18.58 -6.91 -1.66
CA PRO A 55 -18.07 -8.18 -2.18
C PRO A 55 -18.87 -9.40 -1.70
N GLU A 56 -19.45 -9.33 -0.50
CA GLU A 56 -20.27 -10.39 0.09
C GLU A 56 -21.60 -10.63 -0.62
N SER A 57 -22.05 -9.66 -1.43
CA SER A 57 -23.27 -9.78 -2.24
C SER A 57 -23.08 -10.63 -3.50
N VAL A 58 -21.84 -11.00 -3.84
CA VAL A 58 -21.56 -11.82 -5.03
C VAL A 58 -22.18 -13.21 -4.84
N PRO A 59 -23.14 -13.61 -5.69
CA PRO A 59 -23.86 -14.86 -5.50
C PRO A 59 -22.97 -16.06 -5.81
N PHE A 60 -22.76 -16.92 -4.81
CA PHE A 60 -22.11 -18.20 -5.03
C PHE A 60 -23.13 -19.26 -5.50
N PRO A 61 -22.75 -20.11 -6.50
CA PRO A 61 -23.63 -21.16 -6.98
C PRO A 61 -23.93 -22.14 -5.86
N ARG A 62 -25.18 -22.16 -5.42
CA ARG A 62 -25.67 -23.11 -4.42
C ARG A 62 -26.00 -24.43 -5.10
N PRO A 63 -25.55 -25.58 -4.57
CA PRO A 63 -25.97 -26.86 -5.09
C PRO A 63 -27.49 -27.01 -4.99
N SER A 64 -28.10 -27.57 -6.04
CA SER A 64 -29.52 -27.94 -6.03
C SER A 64 -29.83 -28.88 -4.86
N LEU A 65 -31.08 -28.91 -4.41
CA LEU A 65 -31.54 -29.79 -3.31
C LEU A 65 -31.15 -31.26 -3.55
N TRP A 66 -31.28 -31.74 -4.78
CA TRP A 66 -30.89 -33.08 -5.18
C TRP A 66 -29.38 -33.34 -5.08
N ASN A 67 -28.55 -32.35 -5.46
CA ASN A 67 -27.10 -32.47 -5.32
C ASN A 67 -26.68 -32.44 -3.84
N ARG A 68 -27.35 -31.64 -3.00
CA ARG A 68 -27.15 -31.66 -1.54
C ARG A 68 -27.50 -33.00 -0.91
N LEU A 69 -28.66 -33.57 -1.25
CA LEU A 69 -29.09 -34.89 -0.78
C LEU A 69 -28.12 -36.01 -1.17
N ARG A 70 -27.41 -35.86 -2.30
CA ARG A 70 -26.39 -36.82 -2.78
C ARG A 70 -24.97 -36.49 -2.33
N GLY A 71 -24.78 -35.51 -1.45
CA GLY A 71 -23.45 -35.07 -1.00
C GLY A 71 -22.56 -34.45 -2.10
N ARG A 72 -23.13 -34.08 -3.25
CA ARG A 72 -22.39 -33.53 -4.39
C ARG A 72 -22.11 -32.05 -4.17
N LYS A 73 -20.83 -31.69 -4.10
CA LYS A 73 -20.34 -30.31 -4.09
C LYS A 73 -20.28 -29.75 -5.53
N PRO A 74 -20.49 -28.44 -5.73
CA PRO A 74 -20.23 -27.80 -7.02
C PRO A 74 -18.77 -28.02 -7.44
N SER A 75 -18.55 -28.30 -8.72
CA SER A 75 -17.19 -28.50 -9.26
C SER A 75 -16.41 -27.18 -9.27
N ALA A 76 -15.08 -27.27 -9.41
CA ALA A 76 -14.23 -26.09 -9.56
C ALA A 76 -14.65 -25.24 -10.77
N ALA A 77 -14.99 -25.87 -11.90
CA ALA A 77 -15.49 -25.19 -13.09
C ALA A 77 -16.81 -24.43 -12.86
N GLN A 78 -17.69 -24.95 -11.99
CA GLN A 78 -18.94 -24.26 -11.62
C GLN A 78 -18.69 -23.07 -10.68
N ARG A 79 -17.62 -23.11 -9.87
CA ARG A 79 -17.27 -22.05 -8.92
C ARG A 79 -16.41 -20.95 -9.51
N ALA A 80 -15.62 -21.25 -10.55
CA ALA A 80 -14.66 -20.31 -11.13
C ALA A 80 -15.26 -18.94 -11.50
N PRO A 81 -16.46 -18.83 -12.11
CA PRO A 81 -17.05 -17.51 -12.41
C PRO A 81 -17.39 -16.71 -11.15
N ALA A 82 -17.88 -17.36 -10.10
CA ALA A 82 -18.20 -16.69 -8.84
C ALA A 82 -16.93 -16.26 -8.07
N VAL A 83 -15.85 -17.04 -8.17
CA VAL A 83 -14.54 -16.67 -7.62
C VAL A 83 -13.99 -15.45 -8.35
N ALA A 84 -14.00 -15.45 -9.69
CA ALA A 84 -13.58 -14.29 -10.49
C ALA A 84 -14.42 -13.04 -10.15
N ALA A 85 -15.75 -13.15 -10.11
CA ALA A 85 -16.62 -12.05 -9.73
C ALA A 85 -16.36 -11.53 -8.31
N LEU A 86 -16.00 -12.40 -7.37
CA LEU A 86 -15.60 -11.99 -6.02
C LEU A 86 -14.27 -11.23 -6.02
N HIS A 87 -13.28 -11.67 -6.81
CA HIS A 87 -12.02 -10.95 -6.99
C HIS A 87 -12.25 -9.57 -7.58
N ASP A 88 -13.07 -9.47 -8.64
CA ASP A 88 -13.42 -8.19 -9.28
C ASP A 88 -14.13 -7.26 -8.30
N ALA A 89 -15.09 -7.78 -7.52
CA ALA A 89 -15.80 -6.98 -6.51
C ALA A 89 -14.87 -6.48 -5.40
N ARG A 90 -13.91 -7.31 -4.96
CA ARG A 90 -12.88 -6.89 -4.00
C ARG A 90 -11.96 -5.83 -4.56
N ALA A 91 -11.51 -5.99 -5.81
CA ALA A 91 -10.66 -5.01 -6.47
C ALA A 91 -11.39 -3.66 -6.64
N ALA A 92 -12.65 -3.68 -7.06
CA ALA A 92 -13.48 -2.48 -7.19
C ALA A 92 -13.70 -1.80 -5.83
N HIS A 93 -13.99 -2.57 -4.77
CA HIS A 93 -14.16 -2.04 -3.43
C HIS A 93 -12.86 -1.43 -2.88
N ALA A 94 -11.72 -2.10 -3.07
CA ALA A 94 -10.40 -1.59 -2.68
C ALA A 94 -10.07 -0.27 -3.41
N ALA A 95 -10.32 -0.20 -4.71
CA ALA A 95 -10.14 1.03 -5.49
C ALA A 95 -11.04 2.17 -4.98
N PHE A 96 -12.31 1.88 -4.66
CA PHE A 96 -13.24 2.87 -4.09
C PHE A 96 -12.77 3.39 -2.73
N VAL A 97 -12.33 2.50 -1.83
CA VAL A 97 -11.80 2.87 -0.50
C VAL A 97 -10.56 3.75 -0.63
N ARG A 98 -9.61 3.35 -1.49
CA ARG A 98 -8.42 4.14 -1.80
C ARG A 98 -8.78 5.53 -2.28
N GLN A 99 -9.71 5.63 -3.24
CA GLN A 99 -10.10 6.92 -3.81
C GLN A 99 -10.72 7.85 -2.76
N ARG A 100 -11.55 7.32 -1.85
CA ARG A 100 -12.10 8.10 -0.73
C ARG A 100 -11.02 8.58 0.22
N LEU A 101 -10.03 7.73 0.50
CA LEU A 101 -8.88 8.07 1.33
C LEU A 101 -8.08 9.22 0.69
N LEU A 102 -7.71 9.10 -0.58
CA LEU A 102 -6.96 10.13 -1.31
C LEU A 102 -7.75 11.44 -1.39
N ALA A 103 -9.03 11.38 -1.74
CA ALA A 103 -9.89 12.56 -1.83
C ALA A 103 -10.06 13.28 -0.48
N ALA A 104 -9.87 12.60 0.65
CA ALA A 104 -9.90 13.20 1.98
C ALA A 104 -8.54 13.77 2.41
N ALA A 105 -7.45 13.04 2.15
CA ALA A 105 -6.11 13.40 2.63
C ALA A 105 -5.40 14.43 1.74
N VAL A 106 -5.44 14.26 0.41
CA VAL A 106 -4.69 15.09 -0.53
C VAL A 106 -5.10 16.57 -0.45
N PRO A 107 -6.39 16.95 -0.39
CA PRO A 107 -6.75 18.36 -0.20
C PRO A 107 -6.24 18.95 1.11
N ALA A 108 -6.24 18.18 2.21
CA ALA A 108 -5.73 18.66 3.49
C ALA A 108 -4.21 18.91 3.43
N LEU A 109 -3.46 18.07 2.72
CA LEU A 109 -2.03 18.29 2.45
C LEU A 109 -1.81 19.53 1.57
N GLY A 110 -2.63 19.71 0.54
CA GLY A 110 -2.58 20.88 -0.34
C GLY A 110 -2.88 22.20 0.38
N GLU A 111 -3.81 22.21 1.33
CA GLU A 111 -4.12 23.37 2.19
C GLU A 111 -2.93 23.76 3.10
N LEU A 112 -2.12 22.78 3.51
CA LEU A 112 -0.86 23.02 4.23
C LEU A 112 0.29 23.48 3.32
N GLY A 113 0.04 23.58 2.01
CA GLY A 113 1.07 23.92 1.02
C GLY A 113 2.03 22.76 0.74
N VAL A 114 1.71 21.53 1.14
CA VAL A 114 2.51 20.36 0.78
C VAL A 114 2.38 20.12 -0.73
N ARG A 115 3.52 20.10 -1.41
CA ARG A 115 3.62 19.84 -2.84
C ARG A 115 3.91 18.36 -3.10
N GLN A 116 4.83 17.80 -2.32
CA GLN A 116 5.31 16.43 -2.51
C GLN A 116 5.48 15.74 -1.15
N ILE A 117 5.32 14.43 -1.11
CA ILE A 117 5.84 13.58 -0.04
C ILE A 117 6.85 12.60 -0.61
N TYR A 118 7.88 12.32 0.19
CA TYR A 118 8.85 11.26 -0.07
C TYR A 118 8.57 10.11 0.90
N CYS A 119 8.36 8.94 0.33
CA CYS A 119 7.99 7.72 1.04
C CYS A 119 9.07 6.66 0.81
N ARG A 120 9.28 5.83 1.82
CA ARG A 120 10.12 4.65 1.74
C ARG A 120 9.26 3.41 1.80
N TYR A 121 9.79 2.31 1.32
CA TYR A 121 9.14 1.01 1.45
C TYR A 121 10.16 -0.09 1.62
N ASP A 122 9.75 -1.13 2.32
CA ASP A 122 10.44 -2.40 2.41
C ASP A 122 9.44 -3.55 2.41
N GLY A 123 9.93 -4.76 2.21
CA GLY A 123 9.06 -5.93 2.23
C GLY A 123 9.83 -7.21 1.98
N GLY A 124 9.12 -8.31 2.14
CA GLY A 124 9.58 -9.64 1.77
C GLY A 124 8.80 -10.71 2.51
N ASN A 125 8.84 -11.93 2.02
CA ASN A 125 8.09 -13.07 2.56
C ASN A 125 6.57 -12.86 2.54
N ASP A 126 6.00 -12.30 3.60
CA ASP A 126 4.56 -12.29 3.87
C ASP A 126 3.91 -10.91 3.76
N GLU A 127 4.67 -9.81 3.81
CA GLU A 127 4.12 -8.46 3.81
C GLU A 127 5.10 -7.39 3.28
N GLY A 128 4.53 -6.32 2.71
CA GLY A 128 5.21 -5.09 2.34
C GLY A 128 4.71 -3.90 3.16
N PHE A 129 5.62 -3.00 3.52
CA PHE A 129 5.35 -1.81 4.30
C PHE A 129 5.85 -0.57 3.57
N ALA A 130 5.13 0.53 3.72
CA ALA A 130 5.57 1.82 3.23
C ALA A 130 5.37 2.88 4.30
N TRP A 131 6.28 3.86 4.34
CA TRP A 131 6.23 4.91 5.32
C TRP A 131 6.69 6.28 4.86
N LEU A 132 6.13 7.32 5.49
CA LEU A 132 6.51 8.71 5.25
C LEU A 132 7.91 8.97 5.80
N ASP A 133 8.80 9.46 4.95
CA ASP A 133 10.11 9.99 5.33
C ASP A 133 10.04 11.51 5.54
N SER A 134 9.48 12.24 4.55
CA SER A 134 9.41 13.70 4.59
C SER A 134 8.38 14.28 3.64
N ALA A 135 8.08 15.57 3.81
CA ALA A 135 7.26 16.35 2.90
C ALA A 135 8.00 17.59 2.41
N THR A 136 7.77 17.96 1.15
CA THR A 136 8.29 19.19 0.55
C THR A 136 7.12 20.13 0.31
N LEU A 137 7.21 21.33 0.87
CA LEU A 137 6.25 22.41 0.69
C LEU A 137 6.44 23.13 -0.66
N ARG A 138 5.46 23.92 -1.08
CA ARG A 138 5.48 24.67 -2.35
C ARG A 138 6.60 25.71 -2.44
N ASP A 139 7.09 26.21 -1.30
CA ASP A 139 8.24 27.12 -1.23
C ASP A 139 9.60 26.39 -1.29
N GLY A 140 9.58 25.04 -1.38
CA GLY A 140 10.77 24.19 -1.39
C GLY A 140 11.24 23.76 0.00
N THR A 141 10.60 24.22 1.07
CA THR A 141 10.94 23.81 2.44
C THR A 141 10.64 22.32 2.62
N ARG A 142 11.64 21.56 3.08
CA ARG A 142 11.45 20.16 3.51
C ARG A 142 11.13 20.12 5.00
N ILE A 143 10.04 19.44 5.36
CA ILE A 143 9.64 19.19 6.74
C ILE A 143 9.65 17.69 7.01
N ASP A 144 9.97 17.32 8.25
CA ASP A 144 9.91 15.94 8.71
C ASP A 144 8.46 15.52 9.03
N ARG A 145 8.34 14.24 9.38
CA ARG A 145 7.06 13.61 9.74
C ARG A 145 6.41 14.29 10.94
N GLU A 146 7.17 14.56 11.99
CA GLU A 146 6.67 15.10 13.24
C GLU A 146 6.01 16.46 13.01
N VAL A 147 6.70 17.36 12.31
CA VAL A 147 6.18 18.69 11.95
C VAL A 147 4.93 18.57 11.09
N LEU A 148 4.92 17.68 10.09
CA LEU A 148 3.74 17.49 9.24
C LEU A 148 2.54 16.98 10.05
N VAL A 149 2.75 16.03 10.96
CA VAL A 149 1.68 15.48 11.81
C VAL A 149 1.09 16.56 12.71
N GLU A 150 1.92 17.38 13.35
CA GLU A 150 1.44 18.50 14.17
C GLU A 150 0.54 19.45 13.36
N GLN A 151 0.96 19.81 12.14
CA GLN A 151 0.19 20.66 11.25
C GLN A 151 -1.15 20.03 10.83
N LEU A 152 -1.15 18.73 10.51
CA LEU A 152 -2.37 18.02 10.12
C LEU A 152 -3.36 17.85 11.29
N VAL A 153 -2.88 17.69 12.52
CA VAL A 153 -3.71 17.71 13.73
C VAL A 153 -4.32 19.09 13.93
N ALA A 154 -3.52 20.15 13.79
CA ALA A 154 -4.02 21.53 13.87
C ALA A 154 -5.11 21.81 12.80
N HIS A 155 -4.96 21.22 11.61
CA HIS A 155 -5.91 21.31 10.50
C HIS A 155 -7.08 20.32 10.55
N LYS A 156 -7.23 19.57 11.66
CA LYS A 156 -8.35 18.66 11.90
C LYS A 156 -8.48 17.55 10.85
N LEU A 157 -7.36 16.99 10.39
CA LEU A 157 -7.36 15.90 9.42
C LEU A 157 -8.25 14.73 9.89
N LEU A 158 -8.15 14.32 11.15
CA LEU A 158 -8.92 13.19 11.68
C LEU A 158 -10.43 13.41 11.55
N ASP A 159 -10.93 14.61 11.90
CA ASP A 159 -12.35 14.93 11.76
C ASP A 159 -12.82 14.86 10.29
N ARG A 160 -11.97 15.31 9.35
CA ARG A 160 -12.27 15.23 7.91
C ARG A 160 -12.32 13.78 7.41
N LEU A 161 -11.38 12.94 7.86
CA LEU A 161 -11.37 11.51 7.52
C LEU A 161 -12.62 10.79 8.06
N ILE A 162 -13.04 11.11 9.28
CA ILE A 162 -14.26 10.56 9.90
C ILE A 162 -15.51 11.05 9.16
N ALA A 163 -15.62 12.35 8.88
CA ALA A 163 -16.76 12.94 8.18
C ALA A 163 -16.94 12.35 6.77
N ARG A 164 -15.84 11.92 6.14
CA ARG A 164 -15.84 11.23 4.84
C ARG A 164 -15.92 9.71 4.95
N GLY A 165 -16.12 9.16 6.14
CA GLY A 165 -16.23 7.74 6.42
C GLY A 165 -15.01 6.92 5.99
N VAL A 166 -13.82 7.53 5.98
CA VAL A 166 -12.54 6.86 5.68
C VAL A 166 -12.05 6.10 6.90
N THR A 167 -12.25 6.66 8.09
CA THR A 167 -11.85 6.06 9.36
C THR A 167 -12.85 6.39 10.46
N ARG A 168 -12.61 5.86 11.65
CA ARG A 168 -13.33 6.19 12.88
C ARG A 168 -12.35 6.69 13.93
N ARG A 169 -12.86 7.39 14.95
CA ARG A 169 -12.05 7.75 16.11
C ARG A 169 -11.78 6.52 16.97
N TYR A 170 -10.52 6.34 17.38
CA TYR A 170 -10.11 5.30 18.31
C TYR A 170 -9.77 5.91 19.67
N ASP A 171 -10.63 5.71 20.67
CA ASP A 171 -10.48 6.36 21.98
C ASP A 171 -9.21 5.94 22.73
N ALA A 172 -8.66 4.76 22.41
CA ALA A 172 -7.40 4.26 22.99
C ALA A 172 -6.15 4.99 22.47
N MET A 173 -6.28 5.84 21.43
CA MET A 173 -5.15 6.53 20.80
C MET A 173 -5.36 8.05 20.82
N SER A 174 -4.33 8.80 21.18
CA SER A 174 -4.33 10.26 20.98
C SER A 174 -4.53 10.62 19.51
N GLU A 175 -5.12 11.78 19.22
CA GLU A 175 -5.30 12.29 17.86
C GLU A 175 -3.98 12.31 17.06
N HIS A 176 -2.87 12.77 17.68
CA HIS A 176 -1.54 12.75 17.08
C HIS A 176 -1.11 11.35 16.60
N LYS A 177 -1.27 10.33 17.45
CA LYS A 177 -0.97 8.94 17.07
C LYS A 177 -1.86 8.42 15.94
N GLN A 178 -3.14 8.79 15.93
CA GLN A 178 -4.05 8.39 14.85
C GLN A 178 -3.67 9.04 13.51
N VAL A 179 -3.38 10.35 13.52
CA VAL A 179 -2.91 11.09 12.34
C VAL A 179 -1.55 10.58 11.88
N ALA A 180 -0.62 10.33 12.81
CA ALA A 180 0.69 9.78 12.51
C ALA A 180 0.60 8.40 11.86
N SER A 181 -0.16 7.46 12.44
CA SER A 181 -0.32 6.13 11.85
C SER A 181 -1.04 6.18 10.50
N PHE A 182 -2.04 7.06 10.35
CA PHE A 182 -2.69 7.25 9.05
C PHE A 182 -1.70 7.73 7.97
N MET A 183 -0.93 8.79 8.27
CA MET A 183 -0.01 9.39 7.32
C MET A 183 1.20 8.50 7.04
N HIS A 184 1.76 7.93 8.10
CA HIS A 184 2.96 7.14 8.03
C HIS A 184 2.64 5.77 7.42
N ASP A 185 1.62 5.06 7.87
CA ASP A 185 1.41 3.69 7.42
C ASP A 185 0.38 3.63 6.29
N TRP A 186 -0.86 4.08 6.52
CA TRP A 186 -1.98 3.80 5.60
C TRP A 186 -1.87 4.55 4.27
N LEU A 187 -1.68 5.86 4.31
CA LEU A 187 -1.59 6.67 3.09
C LEU A 187 -0.38 6.27 2.23
N CYS A 188 0.78 6.04 2.86
CA CYS A 188 1.98 5.61 2.15
C CYS A 188 1.82 4.21 1.56
N THR A 189 1.18 3.29 2.29
CA THR A 189 0.88 1.94 1.79
C THR A 189 -0.02 1.98 0.56
N GLU A 190 -1.04 2.85 0.53
CA GLU A 190 -1.88 2.98 -0.67
C GLU A 190 -1.09 3.44 -1.90
N PHE A 191 -0.19 4.42 -1.74
CA PHE A 191 0.68 4.84 -2.84
C PHE A 191 1.68 3.76 -3.25
N ALA A 192 2.24 3.00 -2.30
CA ALA A 192 3.11 1.87 -2.60
C ALA A 192 2.36 0.77 -3.37
N VAL A 193 1.12 0.43 -2.98
CA VAL A 193 0.26 -0.52 -3.70
C VAL A 193 -0.06 -0.02 -5.10
N MET A 194 -0.28 1.28 -5.29
CA MET A 194 -0.48 1.86 -6.62
C MET A 194 0.76 1.70 -7.51
N LEU A 195 1.95 1.89 -6.93
CA LEU A 195 3.23 1.82 -7.64
C LEU A 195 3.68 0.38 -7.93
N LEU A 196 3.55 -0.50 -6.94
CA LEU A 196 4.17 -1.83 -6.91
C LEU A 196 3.16 -2.98 -7.02
N GLY A 197 1.86 -2.70 -6.95
CA GLY A 197 0.79 -3.69 -6.94
C GLY A 197 0.42 -4.20 -5.54
N SER A 198 -0.75 -4.84 -5.43
CA SER A 198 -1.33 -5.27 -4.14
C SER A 198 -0.60 -6.43 -3.45
N GLY A 199 0.36 -7.05 -4.12
CA GLY A 199 1.18 -8.14 -3.58
C GLY A 199 2.62 -7.72 -3.30
N TYR A 200 2.93 -6.41 -3.31
CA TYR A 200 4.30 -5.97 -3.05
C TYR A 200 4.77 -6.42 -1.67
N GLY A 201 6.02 -6.86 -1.59
CA GLY A 201 6.60 -7.40 -0.36
C GLY A 201 6.16 -8.83 -0.03
N THR A 202 5.33 -9.49 -0.86
CA THR A 202 5.00 -10.91 -0.71
C THR A 202 5.80 -11.79 -1.67
N GLY A 203 6.20 -12.98 -1.23
CA GLY A 203 6.96 -13.95 -2.01
C GLY A 203 8.43 -14.10 -1.59
N GLU A 204 9.21 -14.75 -2.45
CA GLU A 204 10.58 -15.23 -2.17
C GLU A 204 11.66 -14.15 -2.33
N HIS A 205 11.29 -12.88 -2.16
CA HIS A 205 12.18 -11.75 -2.38
C HIS A 205 12.14 -10.79 -1.20
N VAL A 206 13.30 -10.25 -0.84
CA VAL A 206 13.39 -9.07 0.03
C VAL A 206 13.54 -7.85 -0.85
N LEU A 207 12.85 -6.77 -0.50
CA LEU A 207 12.90 -5.54 -1.26
C LEU A 207 13.00 -4.31 -0.37
N TYR A 208 13.61 -3.26 -0.93
CA TYR A 208 13.53 -1.91 -0.41
C TYR A 208 13.45 -0.90 -1.54
N GLY A 209 13.03 0.32 -1.22
CA GLY A 209 13.10 1.44 -2.14
C GLY A 209 12.44 2.69 -1.58
N ALA A 210 12.26 3.67 -2.46
CA ALA A 210 11.56 4.89 -2.14
C ALA A 210 10.79 5.41 -3.35
N PHE A 211 9.82 6.29 -3.11
CA PHE A 211 9.05 6.96 -4.14
C PHE A 211 8.64 8.36 -3.71
N THR A 212 8.40 9.21 -4.70
CA THR A 212 7.83 10.54 -4.52
C THR A 212 6.38 10.54 -4.97
N VAL A 213 5.52 11.17 -4.19
CA VAL A 213 4.16 11.52 -4.61
C VAL A 213 4.11 13.02 -4.87
N ASP A 214 3.76 13.40 -6.09
CA ASP A 214 3.56 14.80 -6.49
C ASP A 214 2.07 15.11 -6.54
N PHE A 215 1.61 15.98 -5.63
CA PHE A 215 0.20 16.33 -5.49
C PHE A 215 -0.29 17.32 -6.55
N ASP A 216 0.61 18.12 -7.13
CA ASP A 216 0.24 19.04 -8.20
C ASP A 216 0.12 18.28 -9.54
N ALA A 217 1.01 17.31 -9.79
CA ALA A 217 0.97 16.46 -10.98
C ALA A 217 0.00 15.27 -10.87
N GLY A 218 -0.40 14.89 -9.66
CA GLY A 218 -1.24 13.72 -9.43
C GLY A 218 -0.53 12.40 -9.74
N THR A 219 0.78 12.31 -9.41
CA THR A 219 1.63 11.18 -9.81
C THR A 219 2.41 10.57 -8.66
N VAL A 220 2.64 9.26 -8.72
CA VAL A 220 3.58 8.50 -7.90
C VAL A 220 4.73 8.04 -8.78
N VAL A 221 5.96 8.37 -8.39
CA VAL A 221 7.17 8.08 -9.16
C VAL A 221 8.19 7.44 -8.24
N ASP A 222 8.73 6.31 -8.66
CA ASP A 222 9.79 5.62 -7.94
C ASP A 222 11.12 6.38 -7.96
N ASP A 223 11.94 6.17 -6.92
CA ASP A 223 13.30 6.70 -6.84
C ASP A 223 14.35 5.60 -7.12
N PRO A 224 15.00 5.60 -8.30
CA PRO A 224 16.07 4.65 -8.62
C PRO A 224 17.37 4.88 -7.83
N GLY A 225 17.49 6.02 -7.14
CA GLY A 225 18.65 6.40 -6.33
C GLY A 225 18.44 6.16 -4.83
N ALA A 226 17.39 5.43 -4.44
CA ALA A 226 17.07 5.19 -3.04
C ALA A 226 18.22 4.50 -2.28
N ASP A 227 18.57 5.06 -1.11
CA ASP A 227 19.49 4.43 -0.16
C ASP A 227 18.82 3.22 0.55
N PRO A 228 19.61 2.21 0.98
CA PRO A 228 19.12 0.97 1.58
C PRO A 228 18.65 1.18 3.03
N VAL A 229 17.63 2.00 3.21
CA VAL A 229 16.99 2.28 4.49
C VAL A 229 15.74 1.42 4.62
N THR A 230 15.77 0.52 5.60
CA THR A 230 14.68 -0.39 5.94
C THR A 230 14.23 -0.19 7.38
N ARG A 231 13.01 -0.64 7.68
CA ARG A 231 12.38 -0.58 9.01
C ARG A 231 11.97 -1.97 9.51
N ASN A 232 11.50 -2.84 8.63
CA ASN A 232 10.97 -4.17 8.96
C ASN A 232 11.86 -5.31 8.47
N ARG A 233 12.87 -5.00 7.64
CA ARG A 233 13.89 -5.94 7.19
C ARG A 233 15.27 -5.43 7.59
N GLU A 234 16.15 -6.31 8.04
CA GLU A 234 17.53 -5.93 8.30
C GLU A 234 18.34 -6.00 7.00
N ILE A 235 19.14 -4.96 6.73
CA ILE A 235 20.15 -4.95 5.68
C ILE A 235 21.50 -4.75 6.35
N ALA A 236 22.43 -5.67 6.10
CA ALA A 236 23.80 -5.56 6.57
C ALA A 236 24.53 -4.44 5.81
N ARG A 237 25.24 -3.59 6.54
CA ARG A 237 26.06 -2.49 5.99
C ARG A 237 27.42 -2.99 5.51
#